data_AF-A0A533RPB9-F1
#
_entry.id   AF-A0A533RPB9-F1
#
_cell.length_a   1.000
_cell.length_b   1.000
_cell.length_c   1.000
_cell.angle_alpha   90.00
_cell.angle_beta   90.00
_cell.angle_gamma   90.00
#
_symmetry.space_group_name_H-M   'P 1'
#
loop_
_entity.id
_entity.type
_entity.pdbx_description
1 polymer ?
#
loop_
_entity_poly.entity_id
_entity_poly.type
_entity_poly.pdbx_seq_one_letter_code
_entity_poly.pdbx_strand_id
1 'polypeptide(L)'
;GFGEIVRICITNNIFGITGGAAGLPRPGVILPDPAGLQWLQEHVSIVIPTLGARGFNFTFSNNVYWYYMIVILCLCTIFVVRRLDDSRLGRSWTAMREDEVAASSMGVNITSAKLWAFSLGALSGGIAGLVFVNFQGSVTPESFTFMESVFIVSIVVLGGMGSIPGVIVGALIIQGVPELIRGLAASGILKLSGQQVTAVSNYRYLVFGLLMVIMMAWRPQGIIPSQRRSRELHPESEGLADTENETLYDAQNESGMPGEFR
;
A
#
# COMPACT_ATOMS: atom_id res chain seq x y z
N GLY A 1 9.80 23.81 -4.21
CA GLY A 1 8.86 24.94 -4.34
C GLY A 1 7.96 24.99 -3.12
N PHE A 2 6.70 24.54 -3.25
CA PHE A 2 5.74 24.51 -2.13
C PHE A 2 6.09 23.47 -1.04
N GLY A 3 6.56 22.28 -1.42
CA GLY A 3 6.94 21.23 -0.45
C GLY A 3 8.08 21.63 0.49
N GLU A 4 9.06 22.39 0.01
CA GLU A 4 10.17 22.89 0.85
C GLU A 4 9.69 23.98 1.81
N ILE A 5 8.76 24.83 1.37
CA ILE A 5 8.12 25.84 2.22
C ILE A 5 7.34 25.13 3.34
N VAL A 6 6.55 24.11 3.02
CA VAL A 6 5.81 23.32 4.02
C VAL A 6 6.77 22.65 5.02
N ARG A 7 7.88 22.07 4.53
CA ARG A 7 8.93 21.49 5.38
C ARG A 7 9.51 22.53 6.35
N ILE A 8 9.93 23.70 5.85
CA ILE A 8 10.50 24.78 6.66
C ILE A 8 9.47 25.31 7.67
N CYS A 9 8.22 25.49 7.27
CA CYS A 9 7.14 25.97 8.14
C CYS A 9 6.86 25.01 9.30
N ILE A 10 6.83 23.69 9.04
CA ILE A 10 6.59 22.66 10.04
C ILE A 10 7.79 22.52 10.98
N THR A 11 9.02 22.53 10.46
CA THR A 11 10.23 22.39 11.29
C THR A 11 10.46 23.61 12.19
N ASN A 12 10.25 24.82 11.68
CA ASN A 12 10.50 26.06 12.43
C ASN A 12 9.35 26.52 13.33
N ASN A 13 8.27 25.73 13.45
CA ASN A 13 7.12 26.03 14.31
C ASN A 13 6.61 27.48 14.15
N ILE A 14 6.40 27.93 12.89
CA ILE A 14 6.17 29.34 12.53
C ILE A 14 5.02 30.01 13.33
N PHE A 15 4.05 29.22 13.79
CA PHE A 15 2.88 29.72 14.52
C PHE A 15 2.89 29.37 16.03
N GLY A 16 3.91 28.69 16.56
CA GLY A 16 3.93 28.23 17.96
C GLY A 16 2.96 27.07 18.28
N ILE A 17 1.95 26.83 17.41
CA ILE A 17 0.87 25.86 17.57
C ILE A 17 1.35 24.40 17.51
N THR A 18 2.43 24.11 16.75
CA THR A 18 2.71 22.74 16.29
C THR A 18 3.87 22.03 16.98
N GLY A 19 4.61 22.70 17.89
CA GLY A 19 5.76 22.10 18.58
C GLY A 19 6.93 21.69 17.67
N GLY A 20 6.91 22.09 16.39
CA GLY A 20 7.91 21.70 15.41
C GLY A 20 7.80 20.23 14.99
N ALA A 21 8.95 19.57 14.81
CA ALA A 21 9.05 18.13 14.53
C ALA A 21 8.40 17.21 15.60
N ALA A 22 8.25 17.69 16.84
CA ALA A 22 7.68 16.93 17.95
C ALA A 22 6.14 16.86 17.91
N GLY A 23 5.47 17.68 17.08
CA GLY A 23 4.02 17.75 17.00
C GLY A 23 3.37 18.44 18.21
N LEU A 24 2.05 18.34 18.31
CA LEU A 24 1.29 18.87 19.44
C LEU A 24 1.77 18.22 20.75
N PRO A 25 1.88 18.98 21.85
CA PRO A 25 2.24 18.45 23.16
C PRO A 25 1.32 17.29 23.55
N ARG A 26 1.87 16.30 24.28
CA ARG A 26 1.09 15.21 24.87
C ARG A 26 -0.06 15.79 25.72
N PRO A 27 -1.22 15.12 25.79
CA PRO A 27 -2.32 15.54 26.65
C PRO A 27 -1.84 15.85 28.07
N GLY A 28 -2.06 17.08 28.55
CA GLY A 28 -1.63 17.56 29.87
C GLY A 28 -0.42 18.51 29.89
N VAL A 29 0.21 18.79 28.74
CA VAL A 29 1.26 19.82 28.63
C VAL A 29 0.67 21.08 27.99
N ILE A 30 0.91 22.24 28.60
CA ILE A 30 0.39 23.54 28.15
C ILE A 30 1.01 23.87 26.78
N LEU A 31 0.17 24.14 25.78
CA LEU A 31 0.60 24.66 24.47
C LEU A 31 1.31 26.00 24.67
N PRO A 32 2.53 26.22 24.15
CA PRO A 32 3.16 27.54 24.16
C PRO A 32 2.24 28.55 23.45
N ASP A 33 2.01 29.71 24.06
CA ASP A 33 1.04 30.72 23.61
C ASP A 33 1.19 31.00 22.10
N PRO A 34 0.20 30.62 21.27
CA PRO A 34 0.27 30.91 19.85
C PRO A 34 0.00 32.40 19.69
N ALA A 35 1.06 33.17 19.48
CA ALA A 35 0.99 34.61 19.21
C ALA A 35 0.23 35.46 20.28
N GLY A 36 0.30 35.08 21.57
CA GLY A 36 -0.27 35.86 22.68
C GLY A 36 -1.80 35.77 22.85
N LEU A 37 -2.46 34.83 22.15
CA LEU A 37 -3.90 34.63 22.23
C LEU A 37 -4.29 33.68 23.39
N GLN A 38 -4.09 34.13 24.64
CA GLN A 38 -4.43 33.39 25.87
C GLN A 38 -5.91 32.95 25.91
N TRP A 39 -6.82 33.73 25.30
CA TRP A 39 -8.25 33.41 25.24
C TRP A 39 -8.56 32.05 24.59
N LEU A 40 -7.69 31.58 23.69
CA LEU A 40 -7.89 30.35 22.92
C LEU A 40 -7.57 29.11 23.77
N GLN A 41 -6.63 29.23 24.72
CA GLN A 41 -6.32 28.19 25.69
C GLN A 41 -7.45 28.00 26.71
N GLU A 42 -8.16 29.08 27.07
CA GLU A 42 -9.25 29.02 28.06
C GLU A 42 -10.55 28.43 27.49
N HIS A 43 -10.83 28.64 26.20
CA HIS A 43 -12.11 28.27 25.60
C HIS A 43 -12.05 26.97 24.78
N VAL A 44 -10.86 26.44 24.47
CA VAL A 44 -10.70 25.23 23.64
C VAL A 44 -9.87 24.18 24.38
N SER A 45 -10.55 23.36 25.19
CA SER A 45 -9.99 22.12 25.74
C SER A 45 -10.53 20.92 24.95
N ILE A 46 -9.76 20.44 23.97
CA ILE A 46 -10.09 19.23 23.23
C ILE A 46 -9.65 18.03 24.08
N VAL A 47 -10.54 17.56 24.96
CA VAL A 47 -10.36 16.29 25.65
C VAL A 47 -10.73 15.18 24.68
N ILE A 48 -9.72 14.60 24.02
CA ILE A 48 -9.90 13.38 23.24
C ILE A 48 -10.04 12.24 24.26
N PRO A 49 -11.19 11.55 24.35
CA PRO A 49 -11.32 10.41 25.24
C PRO A 49 -10.32 9.35 24.79
N THR A 50 -9.31 9.10 25.62
CA THR A 50 -8.42 7.95 25.43
C THR A 50 -9.29 6.69 25.54
N LEU A 51 -9.13 5.77 24.60
CA LEU A 51 -9.84 4.47 24.56
C LEU A 51 -9.63 3.61 25.83
N GLY A 52 -8.82 4.06 26.80
CA GLY A 52 -8.63 3.46 28.12
C GLY A 52 -9.63 3.92 29.20
N ALA A 53 -10.44 4.97 28.97
CA ALA A 53 -11.35 5.51 30.01
C ALA A 53 -12.62 4.67 30.25
N ARG A 54 -12.89 3.65 29.43
CA ARG A 54 -14.07 2.76 29.52
C ARG A 54 -13.74 1.29 29.75
N GLY A 55 -12.73 1.00 30.58
CA GLY A 55 -12.55 -0.34 31.17
C GLY A 55 -11.95 -1.42 30.26
N PHE A 56 -11.60 -1.13 29.01
CA PHE A 56 -10.84 -2.06 28.15
C PHE A 56 -9.33 -1.92 28.40
N ASN A 57 -8.86 -2.41 29.55
CA ASN A 57 -7.43 -2.51 29.84
C ASN A 57 -6.84 -3.78 29.19
N PHE A 58 -6.61 -3.70 27.88
CA PHE A 58 -5.75 -4.67 27.22
C PHE A 58 -4.28 -4.30 27.48
N THR A 59 -3.68 -4.88 28.54
CA THR A 59 -2.22 -4.86 28.71
C THR A 59 -1.60 -5.84 27.71
N PHE A 60 -1.46 -5.38 26.48
CA PHE A 60 -0.52 -5.98 25.55
C PHE A 60 0.83 -5.28 25.73
N SER A 61 1.93 -6.04 25.66
CA SER A 61 3.24 -5.43 25.46
C SER A 61 3.16 -4.50 24.24
N ASN A 62 3.69 -3.27 24.34
CA ASN A 62 3.44 -2.18 23.39
C ASN A 62 3.62 -2.61 21.92
N ASN A 63 4.61 -3.45 21.63
CA ASN A 63 4.86 -3.99 20.28
C ASN A 63 3.80 -4.98 19.77
N VAL A 64 3.20 -5.76 20.66
CA VAL A 64 2.20 -6.79 20.29
C VAL A 64 0.86 -6.15 19.92
N TYR A 65 0.49 -5.07 20.62
CA TYR A 65 -0.71 -4.29 20.30
C TYR A 65 -0.66 -3.73 18.87
N TRP A 66 0.44 -3.06 18.52
CA TRP A 66 0.64 -2.47 17.20
C TRP A 66 0.64 -3.51 16.08
N TYR A 67 1.24 -4.68 16.34
CA TYR A 67 1.21 -5.79 15.39
C TYR A 67 -0.22 -6.21 15.04
N TYR A 68 -1.07 -6.49 16.04
CA TYR A 68 -2.46 -6.89 15.79
C TYR A 68 -3.28 -5.79 15.13
N MET A 69 -3.08 -4.53 15.52
CA MET A 69 -3.75 -3.39 14.88
C MET A 69 -3.42 -3.26 13.40
N ILE A 70 -2.14 -3.36 13.03
CA ILE A 70 -1.71 -3.29 11.62
C ILE A 70 -2.25 -4.49 10.84
N VAL A 71 -2.25 -5.69 11.41
CA VAL A 71 -2.79 -6.89 10.75
C VAL A 71 -4.29 -6.75 10.50
N ILE A 72 -5.06 -6.30 11.50
CA ILE A 72 -6.51 -6.05 11.35
C ILE A 72 -6.77 -5.01 10.27
N LEU A 73 -5.99 -3.92 10.26
CA LEU A 73 -6.12 -2.87 9.27
C LEU A 73 -5.75 -3.36 7.86
N CYS A 74 -4.71 -4.19 7.72
CA CYS A 74 -4.35 -4.81 6.46
C CYS A 74 -5.48 -5.72 5.94
N LEU A 75 -6.03 -6.58 6.79
CA LEU A 75 -7.16 -7.45 6.44
C LEU A 75 -8.42 -6.63 6.07
N CYS A 76 -8.69 -5.56 6.81
CA CYS A 76 -9.79 -4.64 6.52
C CYS A 76 -9.61 -3.98 5.14
N THR A 77 -8.42 -3.45 4.85
CA THR A 77 -8.11 -2.86 3.54
C THR A 77 -8.25 -3.88 2.41
N ILE A 78 -7.75 -5.10 2.59
CA ILE A 78 -7.91 -6.19 1.60
C ILE A 78 -9.40 -6.50 1.37
N PHE A 79 -10.19 -6.59 2.44
CA PHE A 79 -11.62 -6.84 2.35
C PHE A 79 -12.36 -5.72 1.61
N VAL A 80 -12.08 -4.46 1.96
CA VAL A 80 -12.68 -3.28 1.31
C VAL A 80 -12.32 -3.25 -0.17
N VAL A 81 -11.04 -3.44 -0.53
CA VAL A 81 -10.58 -3.43 -1.92
C VAL A 81 -11.26 -4.54 -2.74
N ARG A 82 -11.35 -5.77 -2.19
CA ARG A 82 -12.06 -6.87 -2.88
C ARG A 82 -13.54 -6.56 -3.09
N ARG A 83 -14.21 -6.02 -2.07
CA ARG A 83 -15.61 -5.61 -2.21
C ARG A 83 -15.81 -4.47 -3.20
N LEU A 84 -14.83 -3.59 -3.34
CA LEU A 84 -14.86 -2.49 -4.29
C LEU A 84 -14.69 -2.97 -5.73
N ASP A 85 -13.84 -3.98 -5.95
CA ASP A 85 -13.62 -4.59 -7.27
C ASP A 85 -14.92 -5.21 -7.82
N ASP A 86 -15.66 -5.94 -6.97
CA ASP A 86 -16.96 -6.55 -7.34
C ASP A 86 -18.11 -5.53 -7.51
N SER A 87 -17.93 -4.32 -6.97
CA SER A 87 -18.94 -3.27 -6.96
C SER A 87 -19.15 -2.63 -8.34
N ARG A 88 -20.18 -1.79 -8.46
CA ARG A 88 -20.42 -0.99 -9.68
C ARG A 88 -19.27 -0.02 -9.97
N LEU A 89 -18.60 0.50 -8.94
CA LEU A 89 -17.46 1.41 -9.08
C LEU A 89 -16.26 0.68 -9.70
N GLY A 90 -15.94 -0.52 -9.22
CA GLY A 90 -14.86 -1.35 -9.77
C GLY A 90 -15.05 -1.68 -11.25
N ARG A 91 -16.28 -2.03 -11.64
CA ARG A 91 -16.64 -2.25 -13.06
C ARG A 91 -16.48 -0.99 -13.91
N SER A 92 -16.85 0.17 -13.40
CA SER A 92 -16.67 1.44 -14.11
C SER A 92 -15.20 1.80 -14.32
N TRP A 93 -14.32 1.51 -13.35
CA TRP A 93 -12.87 1.70 -13.51
C TRP A 93 -12.25 0.71 -14.48
N THR A 94 -12.75 -0.52 -14.51
CA THR A 94 -12.32 -1.52 -15.50
C THR A 94 -12.64 -1.04 -16.91
N ALA A 95 -13.87 -0.61 -17.18
CA ALA A 95 -14.27 -0.11 -18.49
C ALA A 95 -13.45 1.12 -18.92
N MET A 96 -13.21 2.05 -17.99
CA MET A 96 -12.37 3.23 -18.25
C MET A 96 -10.90 2.87 -18.53
N ARG A 97 -10.39 1.75 -18.00
CA ARG A 97 -9.01 1.29 -18.23
C ARG A 97 -8.84 0.70 -19.63
N GLU A 98 -9.89 0.12 -20.20
CA GLU A 98 -9.87 -0.48 -21.54
C GLU A 98 -9.98 0.59 -22.64
N ASP A 99 -11.02 1.42 -22.60
CA ASP A 99 -11.18 2.58 -23.48
C ASP A 99 -12.10 3.64 -22.85
N GLU A 100 -11.51 4.80 -22.55
CA GLU A 100 -12.23 5.93 -21.96
C GLU A 100 -13.31 6.51 -22.90
N VAL A 101 -13.07 6.52 -24.22
CA VAL A 101 -14.01 7.06 -25.20
C VAL A 101 -15.20 6.11 -25.38
N ALA A 102 -14.95 4.80 -25.42
CA ALA A 102 -16.02 3.80 -25.44
C ALA A 102 -16.84 3.84 -24.15
N ALA A 103 -16.19 3.96 -22.99
CA ALA A 103 -16.88 4.00 -21.70
C ALA A 103 -17.81 5.22 -21.56
N SER A 104 -17.42 6.41 -22.04
CA SER A 104 -18.32 7.57 -22.05
C SER A 104 -19.52 7.39 -22.98
N SER A 105 -19.30 6.75 -24.13
CA SER A 105 -20.36 6.44 -25.09
C SER A 105 -21.39 5.46 -24.53
N MET A 106 -20.98 4.58 -23.61
CA MET A 106 -21.85 3.63 -22.89
C MET A 106 -22.52 4.22 -21.64
N GLY A 107 -22.42 5.55 -21.43
CA GLY A 107 -23.09 6.25 -20.33
C GLY A 107 -22.36 6.20 -18.99
N VAL A 108 -21.08 5.80 -18.96
CA VAL A 108 -20.26 5.83 -17.74
C VAL A 108 -19.77 7.25 -17.49
N ASN A 109 -20.02 7.78 -16.28
CA ASN A 109 -19.49 9.08 -15.87
C ASN A 109 -18.00 8.97 -15.50
N ILE A 110 -17.13 9.29 -16.45
CA ILE A 110 -15.67 9.22 -16.31
C ILE A 110 -15.15 10.15 -15.19
N THR A 111 -15.67 11.37 -15.10
CA THR A 111 -15.17 12.35 -14.12
C THR A 111 -15.41 11.88 -12.70
N SER A 112 -16.61 11.35 -12.42
CA SER A 112 -16.94 10.75 -11.13
C SER A 112 -16.10 9.52 -10.85
N ALA A 113 -15.90 8.65 -11.85
CA ALA A 113 -15.05 7.47 -11.70
C ALA A 113 -13.61 7.84 -11.31
N LYS A 114 -13.01 8.83 -11.98
CA LYS A 114 -11.66 9.35 -11.65
C LYS A 114 -11.60 9.99 -10.26
N LEU A 115 -12.61 10.78 -9.89
CA LEU A 115 -12.70 11.39 -8.56
C LEU A 115 -12.76 10.33 -7.45
N TRP A 116 -13.61 9.31 -7.60
CA TRP A 116 -13.69 8.22 -6.63
C TRP A 116 -12.37 7.46 -6.51
N ALA A 117 -11.70 7.15 -7.63
CA ALA A 117 -10.40 6.48 -7.62
C ALA A 117 -9.36 7.30 -6.85
N PHE A 118 -9.30 8.61 -7.09
CA PHE A 118 -8.40 9.51 -6.36
C PHE A 118 -8.75 9.61 -4.87
N SER A 119 -10.02 9.80 -4.53
CA SER A 119 -10.48 9.92 -3.14
C SER A 119 -10.22 8.65 -2.32
N LEU A 120 -10.43 7.47 -2.89
CA LEU A 120 -10.15 6.20 -2.22
C LEU A 120 -8.65 5.95 -2.03
N GLY A 121 -7.84 6.32 -3.02
CA GLY A 121 -6.38 6.33 -2.90
C GLY A 121 -5.94 7.25 -1.75
N ALA A 122 -6.41 8.49 -1.74
CA ALA A 122 -6.10 9.46 -0.69
C ALA A 122 -6.57 9.02 0.70
N LEU A 123 -7.75 8.42 0.80
CA LEU A 123 -8.30 7.89 2.06
C LEU A 123 -7.43 6.75 2.60
N SER A 124 -7.06 5.78 1.76
CA SER A 124 -6.22 4.65 2.17
C SER A 124 -4.82 5.10 2.60
N GLY A 125 -4.22 6.05 1.87
CA GLY A 125 -2.93 6.66 2.25
C GLY A 125 -3.02 7.48 3.53
N GLY A 126 -4.11 8.21 3.75
CA GLY A 126 -4.33 8.98 4.98
C GLY A 126 -4.47 8.10 6.22
N ILE A 127 -5.22 6.99 6.12
CA ILE A 127 -5.34 6.00 7.19
C ILE A 127 -3.98 5.38 7.51
N ALA A 128 -3.21 4.99 6.48
CA ALA A 128 -1.87 4.45 6.67
C ALA A 128 -0.92 5.45 7.36
N GLY A 129 -0.97 6.72 6.93
CA GLY A 129 -0.19 7.81 7.54
C GLY A 129 -0.54 8.07 9.01
N LEU A 130 -1.83 8.05 9.35
CA LEU A 130 -2.28 8.22 10.75
C LEU A 130 -1.70 7.13 11.65
N VAL A 131 -1.78 5.87 11.21
CA VAL A 131 -1.22 4.73 11.95
C VAL A 131 0.29 4.86 12.08
N PHE A 132 0.98 5.26 11.00
CA PHE A 132 2.42 5.47 11.00
C PHE A 132 2.88 6.53 12.01
N VAL A 133 2.21 7.69 12.05
CA VAL A 133 2.53 8.76 13.01
C VAL A 133 2.36 8.28 14.45
N ASN A 134 1.27 7.56 14.73
CA ASN A 134 1.00 7.08 16.09
C ASN A 134 1.98 5.97 16.51
N PHE A 135 2.43 5.13 15.58
CA PHE A 135 3.45 4.11 15.84
C PHE A 135 4.84 4.74 16.06
N GLN A 136 5.22 5.71 15.22
CA GLN A 136 6.54 6.35 15.28
C GLN A 136 6.65 7.39 16.41
N GLY A 137 5.51 7.92 16.87
CA GLY A 137 5.39 8.88 17.97
C GLY A 137 5.71 10.33 17.60
N SER A 138 6.52 10.54 16.57
CA SER A 138 6.82 11.84 15.97
C SER A 138 7.22 11.63 14.51
N VAL A 139 6.91 12.60 13.67
CA VAL A 139 7.23 12.58 12.25
C VAL A 139 7.99 13.83 11.89
N THR A 140 9.18 13.63 11.33
CA THR A 140 9.99 14.71 10.75
C THR A 140 9.87 14.69 9.23
N PRO A 141 9.94 15.85 8.55
CA PRO A 141 9.97 15.89 7.08
C PRO A 141 11.13 15.09 6.47
N GLU A 142 12.20 14.87 7.22
CA GLU A 142 13.33 14.02 6.82
C GLU A 142 12.98 12.53 6.73
N SER A 143 11.91 12.09 7.38
CA SER A 143 11.44 10.70 7.31
C SER A 143 10.79 10.36 5.97
N PHE A 144 10.31 11.37 5.23
CA PHE A 144 9.65 11.20 3.93
C PHE A 144 10.55 11.71 2.78
N THR A 145 11.66 11.01 2.58
CA THR A 145 12.57 11.31 1.47
C THR A 145 12.02 10.80 0.13
N PHE A 146 12.55 11.32 -0.97
CA PHE A 146 12.27 10.80 -2.31
C PHE A 146 12.54 9.30 -2.43
N MET A 147 13.57 8.79 -1.72
CA MET A 147 13.86 7.36 -1.76
C MET A 147 12.76 6.50 -1.13
N GLU A 148 12.09 6.99 -0.08
CA GLU A 148 10.98 6.27 0.54
C GLU A 148 9.76 6.19 -0.39
N SER A 149 9.48 7.22 -1.19
CA SER A 149 8.41 7.15 -2.20
C SER A 149 8.75 6.17 -3.32
N VAL A 150 10.03 6.11 -3.75
CA VAL A 150 10.51 5.11 -4.70
C VAL A 150 10.32 3.71 -4.13
N PHE A 151 10.52 3.47 -2.83
CA PHE A 151 10.26 2.16 -2.23
C PHE A 151 8.80 1.76 -2.27
N ILE A 152 7.89 2.67 -1.93
CA ILE A 152 6.45 2.40 -1.98
C ILE A 152 6.02 2.03 -3.41
N VAL A 153 6.46 2.81 -4.41
CA VAL A 153 6.19 2.49 -5.83
C VAL A 153 6.83 1.16 -6.21
N SER A 154 8.04 0.88 -5.70
CA SER A 154 8.76 -0.35 -6.01
C SER A 154 8.05 -1.60 -5.52
N ILE A 155 7.44 -1.55 -4.33
CA ILE A 155 6.63 -2.64 -3.77
C ILE A 155 5.47 -2.99 -4.72
N VAL A 156 4.79 -1.98 -5.26
CA VAL A 156 3.65 -2.18 -6.16
C VAL A 156 4.10 -2.73 -7.51
N VAL A 157 5.19 -2.21 -8.07
CA VAL A 157 5.74 -2.67 -9.34
C VAL A 157 6.26 -4.11 -9.23
N LEU A 158 7.04 -4.41 -8.19
CA LEU A 158 7.60 -5.74 -7.94
C LEU A 158 6.49 -6.77 -7.64
N GLY A 159 5.47 -6.36 -6.88
CA GLY A 159 4.32 -7.20 -6.59
C GLY A 159 3.42 -7.46 -7.81
N GLY A 160 3.28 -6.47 -8.69
CA GLY A 160 2.46 -6.52 -9.89
C GLY A 160 1.20 -5.65 -9.77
N MET A 161 0.97 -4.81 -10.80
CA MET A 161 -0.20 -3.92 -10.85
C MET A 161 -1.51 -4.72 -10.91
N GLY A 162 -2.39 -4.51 -9.93
CA GLY A 162 -3.70 -5.14 -9.85
C GLY A 162 -3.75 -6.51 -9.18
N SER A 163 -2.67 -6.96 -8.52
CA SER A 163 -2.65 -8.24 -7.77
C SER A 163 -2.43 -8.00 -6.29
N ILE A 164 -3.48 -8.14 -5.48
CA ILE A 164 -3.40 -8.02 -4.01
C ILE A 164 -2.34 -8.97 -3.41
N PRO A 165 -2.34 -10.29 -3.71
CA PRO A 165 -1.33 -11.19 -3.14
C PRO A 165 0.08 -10.88 -3.66
N GLY A 166 0.20 -10.41 -4.91
CA GLY A 166 1.46 -9.98 -5.49
C GLY A 166 2.09 -8.82 -4.73
N VAL A 167 1.31 -7.78 -4.43
CA VAL A 167 1.77 -6.61 -3.65
C VAL A 167 2.16 -7.00 -2.23
N ILE A 168 1.45 -7.94 -1.58
CA ILE A 168 1.84 -8.46 -0.25
C ILE A 168 3.20 -9.16 -0.30
N VAL A 169 3.42 -10.04 -1.28
CA VAL A 169 4.71 -10.70 -1.47
C VAL A 169 5.80 -9.68 -1.80
N GLY A 170 5.50 -8.69 -2.63
CA GLY A 170 6.44 -7.62 -2.96
C GLY A 170 6.86 -6.79 -1.74
N ALA A 171 5.90 -6.48 -0.86
CA ALA A 171 6.17 -5.79 0.40
C ALA A 171 7.03 -6.65 1.33
N LEU A 172 6.73 -7.96 1.44
CA LEU A 172 7.52 -8.90 2.24
C LEU A 172 8.95 -9.06 1.72
N ILE A 173 9.16 -9.04 0.41
CA ILE A 173 10.51 -9.13 -0.16
C ILE A 173 11.28 -7.84 0.10
N ILE A 174 10.70 -6.69 -0.24
CA ILE A 174 11.39 -5.41 -0.09
C ILE A 174 11.66 -5.11 1.39
N GLN A 175 10.71 -5.37 2.29
CA GLN A 175 10.92 -5.14 3.71
C GLN A 175 11.72 -6.27 4.39
N GLY A 176 11.51 -7.52 3.95
CA GLY A 176 12.09 -8.70 4.57
C GLY A 176 13.53 -8.98 4.16
N VAL A 177 13.95 -8.61 2.95
CA VAL A 177 15.34 -8.82 2.50
C VAL A 177 16.35 -8.09 3.39
N PRO A 178 16.22 -6.78 3.67
CA PRO A 178 17.12 -6.09 4.60
C PRO A 178 17.06 -6.67 6.02
N GLU A 179 15.88 -7.10 6.48
CA GLU A 179 15.69 -7.68 7.81
C GLU A 179 16.34 -9.06 7.95
N LEU A 180 16.24 -9.89 6.91
CA LEU A 180 16.93 -11.17 6.82
C LEU A 180 18.44 -10.97 6.80
N ILE A 181 18.95 -10.05 5.98
CA ILE A 181 20.39 -9.74 5.94
C ILE A 181 20.86 -9.26 7.31
N ARG A 182 20.07 -8.44 8.01
CA ARG A 182 20.35 -8.01 9.39
C ARG A 182 20.36 -9.18 10.37
N GLY A 183 19.37 -10.07 10.31
CA GLY A 183 19.28 -11.26 11.17
C GLY A 183 20.42 -12.25 10.93
N LEU A 184 20.79 -12.48 9.67
CA LEU A 184 21.92 -13.33 9.27
C LEU A 184 23.27 -12.73 9.69
N ALA A 185 23.45 -11.41 9.55
CA ALA A 185 24.62 -10.70 10.07
C ALA A 185 24.72 -10.78 11.60
N ALA A 186 23.59 -10.70 12.32
CA ALA A 186 23.54 -10.86 13.77
C ALA A 186 23.79 -12.30 14.23
N SER A 187 23.45 -13.30 13.42
CA SER A 187 23.63 -14.73 13.73
C SER A 187 25.07 -15.25 13.61
N GLY A 188 26.03 -14.42 13.18
CA GLY A 188 27.45 -14.78 13.09
C GLY A 188 27.82 -15.76 11.96
N ILE A 189 26.85 -16.23 11.17
CA ILE A 189 27.05 -17.15 10.03
C ILE A 189 27.73 -16.43 8.85
N LEU A 190 27.43 -15.14 8.66
CA LEU A 190 28.19 -14.26 7.77
C LEU A 190 29.25 -13.54 8.61
N LYS A 191 30.52 -13.96 8.51
CA LYS A 191 31.67 -13.29 9.16
C LYS A 191 31.97 -11.92 8.54
N LEU A 192 31.00 -11.01 8.55
CA LEU A 192 31.16 -9.60 8.18
C LEU A 192 31.57 -8.85 9.46
N SER A 193 32.86 -8.84 9.73
CA SER A 193 33.44 -8.19 10.91
C SER A 193 33.27 -6.67 10.88
N GLY A 194 32.80 -6.11 11.99
CA GLY A 194 33.12 -4.78 12.53
C GLY A 194 32.56 -3.54 11.81
N GLN A 195 32.79 -3.39 10.50
CA GLN A 195 32.59 -2.14 9.76
C GLN A 195 31.76 -2.29 8.47
N GLN A 196 31.47 -3.53 8.05
CA GLN A 196 30.68 -3.82 6.85
C GLN A 196 29.17 -3.98 7.10
N VAL A 197 28.73 -4.13 8.36
CA VAL A 197 27.30 -4.19 8.72
C VAL A 197 26.62 -2.83 8.51
N THR A 198 27.33 -1.72 8.75
CA THR A 198 26.86 -0.37 8.41
C THR A 198 26.85 -0.13 6.89
N ALA A 199 27.71 -0.84 6.15
CA ALA A 199 27.71 -0.78 4.69
C ALA A 199 26.46 -1.46 4.11
N VAL A 200 25.88 -2.49 4.76
CA VAL A 200 24.60 -3.10 4.36
C VAL A 200 23.46 -2.06 4.34
N SER A 201 23.46 -1.09 5.25
CA SER A 201 22.48 0.01 5.25
C SER A 201 22.61 0.91 4.02
N ASN A 202 23.82 1.10 3.49
CA ASN A 202 24.07 1.84 2.24
C ASN A 202 23.80 0.96 1.00
N TYR A 203 24.08 -0.34 1.07
CA TYR A 203 23.79 -1.28 -0.03
C TYR A 203 22.32 -1.63 -0.15
N ARG A 204 21.48 -1.29 0.85
CA ARG A 204 20.02 -1.45 0.79
C ARG A 204 19.46 -0.94 -0.55
N TYR A 205 19.83 0.28 -0.95
CA TYR A 205 19.40 0.87 -2.22
C TYR A 205 19.91 0.11 -3.45
N LEU A 206 21.14 -0.41 -3.41
CA LEU A 206 21.74 -1.19 -4.50
C LEU A 206 21.07 -2.56 -4.65
N VAL A 207 20.81 -3.25 -3.53
CA VAL A 207 20.10 -4.53 -3.49
C VAL A 207 18.68 -4.35 -4.03
N PHE A 208 18.02 -3.25 -3.69
CA PHE A 208 16.70 -2.93 -4.23
C PHE A 208 16.70 -2.63 -5.72
N GLY A 209 17.66 -1.83 -6.20
CA GLY A 209 17.81 -1.58 -7.64
C GLY A 209 18.09 -2.86 -8.42
N LEU A 210 18.93 -3.75 -7.88
CA LEU A 210 19.23 -5.05 -8.47
C LEU A 210 18.01 -5.98 -8.46
N LEU A 211 17.26 -6.04 -7.36
CA LEU A 211 15.99 -6.78 -7.28
C LEU A 211 14.99 -6.30 -8.34
N MET A 212 14.92 -4.98 -8.55
CA MET A 212 14.09 -4.37 -9.57
C MET A 212 14.50 -4.77 -10.99
N VAL A 213 15.78 -4.68 -11.31
CA VAL A 213 16.31 -5.06 -12.63
C VAL A 213 16.07 -6.55 -12.88
N ILE A 214 16.34 -7.41 -11.90
CA ILE A 214 16.09 -8.86 -12.01
C ILE A 214 14.60 -9.15 -12.22
N MET A 215 13.73 -8.46 -11.49
CA MET A 215 12.29 -8.63 -11.63
C MET A 215 11.80 -8.19 -13.01
N MET A 216 12.27 -7.04 -13.51
CA MET A 216 11.96 -6.59 -14.87
C MET A 216 12.50 -7.56 -15.93
N ALA A 217 13.65 -8.20 -15.68
CA ALA A 217 14.24 -9.17 -16.59
C ALA A 217 13.50 -10.52 -16.61
N TRP A 218 13.01 -11.02 -15.48
CA TRP A 218 12.39 -12.34 -15.40
C TRP A 218 10.86 -12.34 -15.53
N ARG A 219 10.18 -11.32 -15.00
CA ARG A 219 8.71 -11.23 -15.00
C ARG A 219 8.27 -9.75 -14.94
N PRO A 220 8.18 -9.03 -16.06
CA PRO A 220 7.75 -7.63 -16.10
C PRO A 220 6.29 -7.39 -15.63
N GLN A 221 5.57 -8.47 -15.29
CA GLN A 221 4.20 -8.42 -14.81
C GLN A 221 4.05 -8.37 -13.28
N GLY A 222 5.10 -8.65 -12.51
CA GLY A 222 5.01 -8.87 -11.05
C GLY A 222 5.31 -10.32 -10.66
N ILE A 223 5.43 -10.58 -9.36
CA ILE A 223 5.60 -11.95 -8.83
C ILE A 223 4.32 -12.77 -9.01
N ILE A 224 3.15 -12.17 -8.79
CA ILE A 224 1.85 -12.82 -9.02
C ILE A 224 1.05 -11.91 -9.95
N PRO A 225 1.02 -12.17 -11.27
CA PRO A 225 0.26 -11.35 -12.20
C PRO A 225 -1.24 -11.42 -11.93
N SER A 226 -1.94 -10.31 -12.13
CA SER A 226 -3.40 -10.29 -12.09
C SER A 226 -3.97 -11.08 -13.28
N GLN A 227 -4.98 -11.92 -13.04
CA GLN A 227 -5.56 -12.81 -14.07
C GLN A 227 -5.99 -12.06 -15.34
N ARG A 228 -6.43 -10.80 -15.20
CA ARG A 228 -6.82 -9.93 -16.31
C ARG A 228 -5.62 -9.45 -17.16
N ARG A 229 -4.46 -9.15 -16.57
CA ARG A 229 -3.27 -8.73 -17.32
C ARG A 229 -2.58 -9.91 -18.01
N SER A 230 -2.71 -11.12 -17.44
CA SER A 230 -2.26 -12.35 -18.10
C SER A 230 -3.06 -12.64 -19.38
N ARG A 231 -4.35 -12.28 -19.42
CA ARG A 231 -5.22 -12.40 -20.61
C ARG A 231 -4.82 -11.47 -21.76
N GLU A 232 -4.37 -10.26 -21.45
CA GLU A 232 -3.97 -9.28 -22.48
C GLU A 232 -2.66 -9.66 -23.20
N LEU A 233 -1.82 -10.54 -22.63
CA LEU A 233 -0.47 -10.84 -23.13
C LEU A 233 -0.32 -12.24 -23.75
N HIS A 234 -1.28 -13.14 -23.55
CA HIS A 234 -1.30 -14.47 -24.17
C HIS A 234 -2.63 -14.74 -24.89
N PRO A 235 -2.89 -14.10 -26.05
CA PRO A 235 -4.08 -14.39 -26.85
C PRO A 235 -4.07 -15.81 -27.45
N GLU A 236 -2.89 -16.39 -27.70
CA GLU A 236 -2.77 -17.70 -28.37
C GLU A 236 -3.12 -18.91 -27.48
N SER A 237 -3.01 -18.77 -26.15
CA SER A 237 -3.44 -19.83 -25.23
C SER A 237 -4.96 -19.91 -25.08
N GLU A 238 -5.69 -18.81 -25.31
CA GLU A 238 -7.16 -18.82 -25.34
C GLU A 238 -7.67 -19.43 -26.65
N GLY A 239 -7.05 -19.14 -27.79
CA GLY A 239 -7.40 -19.83 -29.04
C GLY A 239 -7.32 -21.35 -28.91
N LEU A 240 -6.30 -21.87 -28.23
CA LEU A 240 -6.15 -23.31 -27.95
C LEU A 240 -7.17 -23.83 -26.93
N ALA A 241 -7.44 -23.09 -25.85
CA ALA A 241 -8.40 -23.51 -24.82
C ALA A 241 -9.86 -23.44 -25.30
N ASP A 242 -10.22 -22.45 -26.11
CA ASP A 242 -11.55 -22.35 -26.73
C ASP A 242 -11.73 -23.45 -27.80
N THR A 243 -10.68 -23.73 -28.60
CA THR A 243 -10.69 -24.86 -29.53
C THR A 243 -10.80 -26.20 -28.78
N GLU A 244 -10.06 -26.38 -27.68
CA GLU A 244 -10.12 -27.60 -26.85
C GLU A 244 -11.50 -27.76 -26.20
N ASN A 245 -12.09 -26.68 -25.69
CA ASN A 245 -13.43 -26.69 -25.13
C ASN A 245 -14.48 -26.99 -26.20
N GLU A 246 -14.42 -26.36 -27.37
CA GLU A 246 -15.31 -26.69 -28.52
C GLU A 246 -15.18 -28.17 -28.89
N THR A 247 -13.97 -28.71 -29.01
CA THR A 247 -13.79 -30.15 -29.32
C THR A 247 -14.35 -31.07 -28.24
N LEU A 248 -14.31 -30.68 -26.96
CA LEU A 248 -14.90 -31.45 -25.86
C LEU A 248 -16.43 -31.37 -25.87
N TYR A 249 -17.00 -30.21 -26.19
CA TYR A 249 -18.46 -30.06 -26.36
C TYR A 249 -18.95 -30.89 -27.55
N ASP A 250 -18.24 -30.87 -28.67
CA ASP A 250 -18.57 -31.67 -29.86
C ASP A 250 -18.43 -33.17 -29.60
N ALA A 251 -17.37 -33.60 -28.91
CA ALA A 251 -17.18 -35.01 -28.51
C ALA A 251 -18.27 -35.48 -27.53
N GLN A 252 -18.73 -34.62 -26.61
CA GLN A 252 -19.84 -34.94 -25.71
C GLN A 252 -21.17 -35.04 -26.47
N ASN A 253 -21.40 -34.18 -27.45
CA ASN A 253 -22.62 -34.18 -28.27
C ASN A 253 -22.68 -35.40 -29.21
N GLU A 254 -21.55 -35.80 -29.80
CA GLU A 254 -21.47 -37.01 -30.64
C GLU A 254 -21.68 -38.30 -29.82
N SER A 255 -21.22 -38.35 -28.57
CA SER A 255 -21.43 -39.51 -27.68
C SER A 255 -22.87 -39.68 -27.19
N GLY A 256 -23.72 -38.64 -27.33
CA GLY A 256 -25.12 -38.61 -26.90
C GLY A 256 -26.15 -38.95 -27.98
N MET A 257 -25.73 -39.08 -29.24
CA MET A 257 -26.62 -39.42 -30.36
C MET A 257 -26.76 -40.96 -30.45
N PRO A 258 -27.98 -41.53 -30.28
CA PRO A 258 -28.18 -42.95 -30.51
C PRO A 258 -27.87 -43.26 -31.98
N GLY A 259 -26.90 -44.15 -32.19
CA GLY A 259 -26.28 -44.39 -33.49
C GLY A 259 -27.29 -44.65 -34.62
N GLU A 260 -27.28 -43.77 -35.62
CA GLU A 260 -27.69 -44.15 -36.97
C GLU A 260 -26.57 -45.03 -37.57
N PHE A 261 -26.66 -46.32 -37.27
CA PHE A 261 -26.07 -47.34 -38.13
C PHE A 261 -26.90 -47.42 -39.40
N ARG A 262 -26.18 -47.34 -40.53
CA ARG A 262 -26.64 -47.55 -41.91
C ARG A 262 -27.43 -48.84 -42.08
#